data_AF-A0A8C9R2B2-F1
#
_entry.id   AF-A0A8C9R2B2-F1
#
_cell.length_a   1.000
_cell.length_b   1.000
_cell.length_c   1.000
_cell.angle_alpha   90.00
_cell.angle_beta   90.00
_cell.angle_gamma   90.00
#
_symmetry.space_group_name_H-M   'P 1'
#
loop_
_entity.id
_entity.type
_entity.pdbx_description
1 polymer ?
#
loop_
_entity_poly.entity_id
_entity_poly.type
_entity_poly.pdbx_seq_one_letter_code
_entity_poly.pdbx_strand_id
1 'polypeptide(L)'
;MIKFISQVLHGRWNSYKYRFVPWMAVNLGKNERTLRQVKARSQDKVVPDSKVFESLLSLFKALFASDLERQRQVLHLLPFSLQTSYQALGRSAQVLQNCHPEKHDPVKVMLDTLGFSVKRRPSSVPSAGIGVFVAMGTVSKGAVVAMYPGTVYEMYEPIFLQSLCNPFVFRCIDGILIDGKDKGISKIVYRSCSSRDRLGAFTFSDTTWLTAKPDNPLAVGQYVNNCSNGTWYLLSSKKCILICDLCVNNELLGQVTIKHNPVSKKVGTVCKKKNQNRKQ
;
A
#
# COMPACT_ATOMS: atom_id res chain seq x y z
N MET A 1 -3.37 36.23 23.36
CA MET A 1 -3.52 34.77 23.57
C MET A 1 -2.49 33.94 22.79
N ILE A 2 -2.38 34.09 21.46
CA ILE A 2 -1.46 33.30 20.60
C ILE A 2 0.04 33.49 20.96
N LYS A 3 0.47 34.73 21.24
CA LYS A 3 1.87 35.02 21.65
C LYS A 3 2.26 34.35 22.97
N PHE A 4 1.33 34.25 23.91
CA PHE A 4 1.56 33.65 25.22
C PHE A 4 1.68 32.12 25.11
N ILE A 5 0.81 31.48 24.31
CA ILE A 5 0.89 30.04 24.01
C ILE A 5 2.21 29.70 23.30
N SER A 6 2.64 30.54 22.35
CA SER A 6 3.93 30.38 21.65
C SER A 6 5.12 30.47 22.60
N GLN A 7 5.15 31.45 23.51
CA GLN A 7 6.22 31.60 24.50
C GLN A 7 6.29 30.42 25.48
N VAL A 8 5.13 29.93 25.94
CA VAL A 8 5.05 28.74 26.80
C VAL A 8 5.54 27.48 26.08
N LEU A 9 5.16 27.30 24.81
CA LEU A 9 5.65 26.19 23.98
C LEU A 9 7.15 26.30 23.74
N HIS A 10 7.68 27.51 23.50
CA HIS A 10 9.10 27.74 23.27
C HIS A 10 9.95 27.45 24.53
N GLY A 11 9.48 27.87 25.71
CA GLY A 11 10.13 27.56 26.99
C GLY A 11 10.12 26.06 27.30
N ARG A 12 8.98 25.38 27.05
CA ARG A 12 8.87 23.92 27.19
C ARG A 12 9.78 23.20 26.19
N TRP A 13 9.81 23.63 24.94
CA TRP A 13 10.68 23.07 23.90
C TRP A 13 12.17 23.21 24.24
N ASN A 14 12.62 24.37 24.74
CA ASN A 14 14.00 24.57 25.15
C ASN A 14 14.42 23.66 26.32
N SER A 15 13.49 23.31 27.21
CA SER A 15 13.72 22.33 28.28
C SER A 15 13.63 20.87 27.78
N TYR A 16 12.82 20.61 26.75
CA TYR A 16 12.61 19.27 26.20
C TYR A 16 13.69 18.86 25.20
N LYS A 17 14.23 19.78 24.38
CA LYS A 17 15.14 19.45 23.27
C LYS A 17 16.38 18.68 23.71
N TYR A 18 16.92 18.98 24.91
CA TYR A 18 18.09 18.29 25.47
C TYR A 18 17.76 16.99 26.22
N ARG A 19 16.48 16.74 26.56
CA ARG A 19 15.99 15.46 27.10
C ARG A 19 15.45 14.52 26.01
N PHE A 20 14.99 15.09 24.92
CA PHE A 20 14.40 14.40 23.77
C PHE A 20 15.46 13.68 22.94
N VAL A 21 16.64 14.30 22.74
CA VAL A 21 17.73 13.72 21.94
C VAL A 21 18.32 12.45 22.57
N PRO A 22 18.62 12.38 23.88
CA PRO A 22 19.05 11.13 24.51
C PRO A 22 17.99 10.01 24.46
N TRP A 23 16.71 10.34 24.66
CA TRP A 23 15.61 9.35 24.55
C TRP A 23 15.42 8.86 23.11
N MET A 24 15.55 9.74 22.12
CA MET A 24 15.58 9.36 20.71
C MET A 24 16.76 8.43 20.40
N ALA A 25 17.98 8.77 20.84
CA ALA A 25 19.16 7.94 20.59
C ALA A 25 19.01 6.53 21.18
N VAL A 26 18.47 6.40 22.38
CA VAL A 26 18.22 5.10 23.05
C VAL A 26 17.12 4.29 22.34
N ASN A 27 16.11 4.92 21.75
CA ASN A 27 15.04 4.21 21.03
C ASN A 27 15.37 3.94 19.56
N LEU A 28 16.16 4.78 18.89
CA LEU A 28 16.64 4.55 17.53
C LEU A 28 17.53 3.30 17.45
N GLY A 29 18.38 3.07 18.45
CA GLY A 29 19.20 1.85 18.54
C GLY A 29 18.41 0.53 18.74
N LYS A 30 17.12 0.60 19.09
CA LYS A 30 16.26 -0.59 19.21
C LYS A 30 15.54 -0.95 17.91
N ASN A 31 15.43 0.00 16.97
CA ASN A 31 14.68 -0.15 15.72
C ASN A 31 15.43 -0.90 14.60
N GLU A 32 16.76 -1.05 14.69
CA GLU A 32 17.52 -1.87 13.73
C GLU A 32 17.06 -3.34 13.72
N ARG A 33 16.48 -3.82 14.84
CA ARG A 33 16.10 -5.22 15.03
C ARG A 33 14.82 -5.63 14.28
N THR A 34 14.03 -4.69 13.77
CA THR A 34 12.71 -4.96 13.15
C THR A 34 12.64 -4.66 11.67
N LEU A 35 13.70 -4.13 11.07
CA LEU A 35 13.73 -3.86 9.63
C LEU A 35 14.04 -5.14 8.86
N ARG A 36 13.10 -5.57 8.01
CA ARG A 36 13.33 -6.66 7.06
C ARG A 36 14.56 -6.36 6.21
N GLN A 37 15.54 -7.26 6.24
CA GLN A 37 16.71 -7.20 5.38
C GLN A 37 16.60 -8.24 4.28
N VAL A 38 16.76 -7.80 3.03
CA VAL A 38 16.77 -8.68 1.85
C VAL A 38 18.13 -8.52 1.19
N LYS A 39 18.88 -9.63 1.05
CA LYS A 39 20.26 -9.60 0.55
C LYS A 39 20.36 -9.19 -0.92
N ALA A 40 19.38 -9.56 -1.75
CA ALA A 40 19.33 -9.20 -3.16
C ALA A 40 17.89 -9.12 -3.70
N ARG A 41 17.65 -8.26 -4.70
CA ARG A 41 16.33 -8.04 -5.32
C ARG A 41 15.71 -9.29 -5.95
N SER A 42 16.56 -10.22 -6.42
CA SER A 42 16.15 -11.52 -6.95
C SER A 42 15.62 -12.48 -5.87
N GLN A 43 15.99 -12.26 -4.60
CA GLN A 43 15.56 -13.09 -3.47
C GLN A 43 14.31 -12.55 -2.76
N ASP A 44 13.80 -11.40 -3.20
CA ASP A 44 12.64 -10.74 -2.60
C ASP A 44 11.30 -11.33 -3.09
N LYS A 45 11.29 -11.84 -4.32
CA LYS A 45 10.07 -12.30 -4.99
C LYS A 45 9.99 -13.81 -5.01
N VAL A 46 9.08 -14.34 -4.19
CA VAL A 46 8.76 -15.77 -4.15
C VAL A 46 7.72 -16.15 -5.21
N VAL A 47 6.89 -15.19 -5.65
CA VAL A 47 5.82 -15.37 -6.62
C VAL A 47 6.01 -14.38 -7.78
N PRO A 48 5.85 -14.79 -9.05
CA PRO A 48 5.94 -13.88 -10.19
C PRO A 48 4.88 -12.77 -10.15
N ASP A 49 5.26 -11.57 -10.57
CA ASP A 49 4.35 -10.40 -10.59
C ASP A 49 3.10 -10.64 -11.43
N SER A 50 3.19 -11.41 -12.51
CA SER A 50 2.04 -11.76 -13.37
C SER A 50 0.98 -12.54 -12.60
N LYS A 51 1.39 -13.51 -11.78
CA LYS A 51 0.47 -14.32 -10.95
C LYS A 51 -0.18 -13.49 -9.84
N VAL A 52 0.60 -12.61 -9.22
CA VAL A 52 0.07 -11.64 -8.24
C VAL A 52 -0.95 -10.72 -8.91
N PHE A 53 -0.62 -10.17 -10.07
CA PHE A 53 -1.48 -9.27 -10.82
C PHE A 53 -2.77 -9.95 -11.27
N GLU A 54 -2.71 -11.16 -11.83
CA GLU A 54 -3.88 -11.97 -12.22
C GLU A 54 -4.83 -12.19 -11.03
N SER A 55 -4.29 -12.59 -9.88
CA SER A 55 -5.08 -12.84 -8.67
C SER A 55 -5.74 -11.57 -8.12
N LEU A 56 -4.99 -10.45 -8.03
CA LEU A 56 -5.52 -9.17 -7.56
C LEU A 56 -6.57 -8.62 -8.53
N LEU A 57 -6.32 -8.67 -9.84
CA LEU A 57 -7.25 -8.18 -10.85
C LEU A 57 -8.55 -8.97 -10.84
N SER A 58 -8.47 -10.30 -10.68
CA SER A 58 -9.65 -11.16 -10.57
C SER A 58 -10.50 -10.77 -9.36
N LEU A 59 -9.89 -10.61 -8.19
CA LEU A 59 -10.59 -10.21 -6.97
C LEU A 59 -11.21 -8.81 -7.10
N PHE A 60 -10.46 -7.81 -7.57
CA PHE A 60 -10.96 -6.43 -7.64
C PHE A 60 -12.09 -6.29 -8.66
N LYS A 61 -12.03 -7.02 -9.79
CA LYS A 61 -13.16 -7.10 -10.73
C LYS A 61 -14.42 -7.66 -10.07
N ALA A 62 -14.28 -8.74 -9.30
CA ALA A 62 -15.39 -9.36 -8.58
C ALA A 62 -15.95 -8.42 -7.48
N LEU A 63 -15.08 -7.74 -6.73
CA LEU A 63 -15.48 -6.77 -5.70
C LEU A 63 -16.25 -5.60 -6.33
N PHE A 64 -15.74 -5.02 -7.42
CA PHE A 64 -16.41 -3.94 -8.14
C PHE A 64 -17.78 -4.38 -8.68
N ALA A 65 -17.85 -5.55 -9.34
CA ALA A 65 -19.09 -6.08 -9.90
C ALA A 65 -20.15 -6.38 -8.82
N SER A 66 -19.72 -6.83 -7.64
CA SER A 66 -20.61 -7.11 -6.50
C SER A 66 -21.17 -5.86 -5.80
N ASP A 67 -20.68 -4.68 -6.16
CA ASP A 67 -21.03 -3.38 -5.56
C ASP A 67 -21.39 -2.33 -6.63
N LEU A 68 -21.81 -2.81 -7.81
CA LEU A 68 -21.93 -1.99 -9.01
C LEU A 68 -22.87 -0.79 -8.83
N GLU A 69 -23.95 -0.96 -8.06
CA GLU A 69 -24.91 0.12 -7.78
C GLU A 69 -24.28 1.28 -7.00
N ARG A 70 -23.46 0.99 -5.99
CA ARG A 70 -22.72 2.01 -5.21
C ARG A 70 -21.62 2.65 -6.05
N GLN A 71 -21.04 1.89 -6.98
CA GLN A 71 -19.89 2.30 -7.80
C GLN A 71 -20.28 2.80 -9.20
N ARG A 72 -21.58 2.95 -9.49
CA ARG A 72 -22.09 3.36 -10.80
C ARG A 72 -21.48 4.68 -11.30
N GLN A 73 -21.24 5.62 -10.40
CA GLN A 73 -20.60 6.90 -10.75
C GLN A 73 -19.15 6.69 -11.22
N VAL A 74 -18.41 5.77 -10.60
CA VAL A 74 -17.04 5.41 -11.00
C VAL A 74 -17.04 4.71 -12.36
N LEU A 75 -18.01 3.81 -12.59
CA LEU A 75 -18.16 3.11 -13.86
C LEU A 75 -18.25 4.08 -15.04
N HIS A 76 -18.99 5.18 -14.92
CA HIS A 76 -19.12 6.17 -16.00
C HIS A 76 -17.82 6.92 -16.33
N LEU A 77 -16.83 6.93 -15.43
CA LEU A 77 -15.51 7.53 -15.69
C LEU A 77 -14.58 6.59 -16.47
N LEU A 78 -14.92 5.29 -16.57
CA LEU A 78 -14.11 4.32 -17.29
C LEU A 78 -14.34 4.40 -18.81
N PRO A 79 -13.38 4.02 -19.65
CA PRO A 79 -13.60 3.83 -21.07
C PRO A 79 -14.78 2.90 -21.36
N PHE A 80 -15.52 3.15 -22.45
CA PHE A 80 -16.73 2.40 -22.81
C PHE A 80 -16.53 0.87 -22.86
N SER A 81 -15.37 0.42 -23.37
CA SER A 81 -15.02 -1.00 -23.41
C SER A 81 -14.98 -1.66 -22.02
N LEU A 82 -14.47 -0.94 -21.02
CA LEU A 82 -14.48 -1.42 -19.63
C LEU A 82 -15.88 -1.37 -19.05
N GLN A 83 -16.65 -0.31 -19.33
CA GLN A 83 -18.02 -0.18 -18.83
C GLN A 83 -18.86 -1.41 -19.19
N THR A 84 -18.85 -1.82 -20.46
CA THR A 84 -19.60 -3.00 -20.92
C THR A 84 -19.13 -4.28 -20.22
N SER A 85 -17.82 -4.45 -20.01
CA SER A 85 -17.27 -5.62 -19.33
C SER A 85 -17.73 -5.71 -17.87
N TYR A 86 -17.70 -4.60 -17.12
CA TYR A 86 -18.13 -4.59 -15.72
C TYR A 86 -19.66 -4.72 -15.58
N GLN A 87 -20.43 -4.17 -16.52
CA GLN A 87 -21.89 -4.35 -16.56
C GLN A 87 -22.28 -5.81 -16.83
N ALA A 88 -21.62 -6.47 -17.78
CA ALA A 88 -21.86 -7.88 -18.07
C ALA A 88 -21.51 -8.76 -16.87
N LEU A 89 -20.37 -8.48 -16.22
CA LEU A 89 -19.95 -9.19 -15.00
C LEU A 89 -20.93 -8.96 -13.84
N GLY A 90 -21.38 -7.72 -13.63
CA GLY A 90 -22.39 -7.38 -12.62
C GLY A 90 -23.72 -8.09 -12.83
N ARG A 91 -24.22 -8.17 -14.08
CA ARG A 91 -25.43 -8.94 -14.40
C ARG A 91 -25.27 -10.42 -14.07
N SER A 92 -24.12 -11.01 -14.40
CA SER A 92 -23.85 -12.43 -14.08
C SER A 92 -23.81 -12.67 -12.56
N ALA A 93 -23.23 -11.74 -11.80
CA ALA A 93 -23.19 -11.79 -10.34
C ALA A 93 -24.59 -11.61 -9.72
N GLN A 94 -25.42 -10.71 -10.27
CA GLN A 94 -26.79 -10.49 -9.83
C GLN A 94 -27.72 -11.68 -10.12
N VAL A 95 -27.56 -12.35 -11.28
CA VAL A 95 -28.31 -13.58 -11.59
C VAL A 95 -28.02 -14.67 -10.56
N LEU A 96 -26.78 -14.79 -10.08
CA LEU A 96 -26.41 -15.71 -8.99
C LEU A 96 -26.91 -15.24 -7.61
N GLN A 97 -27.10 -13.93 -7.41
CA GLN A 97 -27.59 -13.34 -6.15
C GLN A 97 -29.11 -13.25 -6.03
N ASN A 98 -29.89 -13.32 -7.11
CA ASN A 98 -31.36 -13.20 -7.07
C ASN A 98 -32.08 -14.28 -6.21
N CYS A 99 -31.37 -15.28 -5.71
CA CYS A 99 -31.88 -16.23 -4.72
C CYS A 99 -31.81 -15.71 -3.26
N HIS A 100 -31.08 -14.63 -2.97
CA HIS A 100 -31.02 -13.96 -1.66
C HIS A 100 -30.52 -12.51 -1.81
N PRO A 101 -31.29 -11.48 -1.41
CA PRO A 101 -30.84 -10.08 -1.41
C PRO A 101 -29.85 -9.83 -0.27
N GLU A 102 -28.72 -10.53 -0.29
CA GLU A 102 -27.62 -10.35 0.66
C GLU A 102 -26.81 -9.10 0.28
N LYS A 103 -26.54 -8.30 1.30
CA LYS A 103 -25.71 -7.09 1.26
C LYS A 103 -24.33 -7.41 0.69
N HIS A 104 -23.71 -6.46 -0.02
CA HIS A 104 -22.32 -6.56 -0.49
C HIS A 104 -21.41 -7.08 0.65
N ASP A 105 -20.88 -8.30 0.49
CA ASP A 105 -19.98 -8.94 1.45
C ASP A 105 -18.62 -9.25 0.77
N PRO A 106 -17.60 -8.39 0.98
CA PRO A 106 -16.26 -8.61 0.46
C PRO A 106 -15.63 -9.95 0.86
N VAL A 107 -16.01 -10.50 2.02
CA VAL A 107 -15.48 -11.77 2.52
C VAL A 107 -15.99 -12.93 1.68
N LYS A 108 -17.28 -12.91 1.32
CA LYS A 108 -17.88 -13.89 0.40
C LYS A 108 -17.27 -13.78 -1.00
N VAL A 109 -17.12 -12.56 -1.52
CA VAL A 109 -16.49 -12.31 -2.84
C VAL A 109 -15.07 -12.86 -2.89
N MET A 110 -14.29 -12.66 -1.82
CA MET A 110 -12.95 -13.23 -1.69
C MET A 110 -12.96 -14.76 -1.71
N LEU A 111 -13.88 -15.38 -0.96
CA LEU A 111 -14.02 -16.84 -0.95
C LEU A 111 -14.35 -17.39 -2.34
N ASP A 112 -15.33 -16.80 -3.01
CA ASP A 112 -15.79 -17.24 -4.34
C ASP A 112 -14.69 -17.04 -5.40
N THR A 113 -13.87 -16.00 -5.27
CA THR A 113 -12.84 -15.65 -6.28
C THR A 113 -11.50 -16.32 -6.05
N LEU A 114 -11.05 -16.39 -4.79
CA LEU A 114 -9.71 -16.90 -4.43
C LEU A 114 -9.75 -18.31 -3.83
N GLY A 115 -10.94 -18.85 -3.54
CA GLY A 115 -11.11 -20.15 -2.89
C GLY A 115 -10.85 -20.15 -1.38
N PHE A 116 -10.65 -18.97 -0.77
CA PHE A 116 -10.52 -18.80 0.67
C PHE A 116 -10.94 -17.41 1.12
N SER A 117 -11.23 -17.28 2.42
CA SER A 117 -11.43 -15.99 3.07
C SER A 117 -10.57 -15.86 4.32
N VAL A 118 -10.23 -14.63 4.68
CA VAL A 118 -9.42 -14.32 5.87
C VAL A 118 -10.22 -13.50 6.89
N LYS A 119 -9.93 -13.69 8.17
CA LYS A 119 -10.49 -12.90 9.27
C LYS A 119 -9.43 -12.53 10.29
N ARG A 120 -9.54 -11.32 10.83
CA ARG A 120 -8.78 -10.89 12.00
C ARG A 120 -9.36 -11.51 13.26
N ARG A 121 -8.49 -12.07 14.10
CA ARG A 121 -8.86 -12.68 15.40
C ARG A 121 -7.72 -12.47 16.41
N PRO A 122 -7.97 -12.61 17.73
CA PRO A 122 -6.89 -12.69 18.70
C PRO A 122 -5.84 -13.71 18.26
N SER A 123 -4.57 -13.34 18.36
CA SER A 123 -3.46 -14.20 17.99
C SER A 123 -3.42 -15.44 18.89
N SER A 124 -3.03 -16.58 18.34
CA SER A 124 -2.71 -17.78 19.12
C SER A 124 -1.38 -17.63 19.88
N VAL A 125 -0.56 -16.64 19.52
CA VAL A 125 0.69 -16.33 20.22
C VAL A 125 0.38 -15.41 21.41
N PRO A 126 0.78 -15.79 22.65
CA PRO A 126 0.57 -14.98 23.83
C PRO A 126 1.09 -13.54 23.66
N SER A 127 0.29 -12.56 24.07
CA SER A 127 0.64 -11.13 24.03
C SER A 127 0.91 -10.54 22.63
N ALA A 128 0.65 -11.27 21.55
CA ALA A 128 0.88 -10.79 20.18
C ALA A 128 -0.30 -9.97 19.60
N GLY A 129 -1.37 -9.79 20.38
CA GLY A 129 -2.52 -8.98 19.98
C GLY A 129 -3.41 -9.67 18.93
N ILE A 130 -3.54 -9.08 17.75
CA ILE A 130 -4.44 -9.53 16.68
C ILE A 130 -3.63 -10.15 15.55
N GLY A 131 -4.05 -11.33 15.09
CA GLY A 131 -3.52 -12.00 13.89
C GLY A 131 -4.57 -12.16 12.80
N VAL A 132 -4.15 -12.73 11.66
CA VAL A 132 -5.01 -13.07 10.52
C VAL A 132 -5.07 -14.58 10.37
N PHE A 133 -6.28 -15.10 10.20
CA PHE A 133 -6.55 -16.53 10.05
C PHE A 133 -7.37 -16.77 8.79
N VAL A 134 -7.10 -17.89 8.12
CA VAL A 134 -8.01 -18.41 7.10
C VAL A 134 -9.31 -18.81 7.82
N ALA A 135 -10.42 -18.21 7.42
CA ALA A 135 -11.72 -18.42 8.03
C ALA A 135 -12.52 -19.51 7.30
N MET A 136 -12.41 -19.56 5.97
CA MET A 136 -13.06 -20.53 5.10
C MET A 136 -12.15 -20.85 3.92
N GLY A 137 -12.34 -22.02 3.32
CA GLY A 137 -11.60 -22.46 2.14
C GLY A 137 -10.16 -22.88 2.44
N THR A 138 -9.32 -22.94 1.39
CA THR A 138 -7.93 -23.38 1.50
C THR A 138 -6.99 -22.46 0.74
N VAL A 139 -5.78 -22.27 1.27
CA VAL A 139 -4.76 -21.41 0.68
C VAL A 139 -3.64 -22.28 0.13
N SER A 140 -3.41 -22.22 -1.18
CA SER A 140 -2.28 -22.89 -1.83
C SER A 140 -0.97 -22.11 -1.63
N LYS A 141 0.16 -22.81 -1.63
CA LYS A 141 1.48 -22.18 -1.56
C LYS A 141 1.65 -21.20 -2.75
N GLY A 142 2.05 -19.97 -2.45
CA GLY A 142 2.23 -18.92 -3.45
C GLY A 142 0.96 -18.10 -3.74
N ALA A 143 -0.16 -18.36 -3.05
CA ALA A 143 -1.35 -17.52 -3.16
C ALA A 143 -1.16 -16.15 -2.47
N VAL A 144 -1.81 -15.13 -3.03
CA VAL A 144 -1.85 -13.79 -2.43
C VAL A 144 -2.89 -13.77 -1.31
N VAL A 145 -2.43 -13.71 -0.07
CA VAL A 145 -3.31 -13.80 1.12
C VAL A 145 -3.61 -12.46 1.78
N ALA A 146 -2.76 -11.46 1.54
CA ALA A 146 -2.91 -10.13 2.13
C ALA A 146 -2.13 -9.09 1.30
N MET A 147 -2.62 -7.86 1.36
CA MET A 147 -1.95 -6.64 0.95
C MET A 147 -1.61 -5.85 2.22
N TYR A 148 -0.46 -5.17 2.21
CA TYR A 148 -0.05 -4.30 3.31
C TYR A 148 -0.60 -2.89 3.07
N PRO A 149 -1.69 -2.47 3.74
CA PRO A 149 -2.22 -1.12 3.58
C PRO A 149 -1.36 -0.12 4.34
N GLY A 150 -1.48 1.16 4.00
CA GLY A 150 -0.82 2.21 4.75
C GLY A 150 -0.54 3.46 3.95
N THR A 151 0.01 4.48 4.62
CA THR A 151 0.54 5.66 3.95
C THR A 151 1.84 5.27 3.26
N VAL A 152 1.91 5.51 1.95
CA VAL A 152 3.11 5.29 1.17
C VAL A 152 3.97 6.54 1.22
N TYR A 153 5.24 6.37 1.56
CA TYR A 153 6.25 7.42 1.54
C TYR A 153 7.32 7.09 0.52
N GLU A 154 7.60 8.04 -0.36
CA GLU A 154 8.68 7.93 -1.33
C GLU A 154 10.06 7.98 -0.66
N MET A 155 11.08 7.64 -1.44
CA MET A 155 12.46 7.78 -0.99
C MET A 155 12.71 9.25 -0.60
N TYR A 156 13.23 9.45 0.61
CA TYR A 156 13.52 10.76 1.22
C TYR A 156 12.33 11.56 1.76
N GLU A 157 11.10 11.06 1.69
CA GLU A 157 10.00 11.72 2.38
C GLU A 157 10.14 11.63 3.91
N PRO A 158 9.85 12.72 4.64
CA PRO A 158 10.04 12.76 6.09
C PRO A 158 8.94 11.95 6.80
N ILE A 159 9.36 10.93 7.57
CA ILE A 159 8.46 10.09 8.38
C ILE A 159 8.72 10.14 9.88
N PHE A 160 9.57 11.07 10.34
CA PHE A 160 10.18 11.02 11.67
C PHE A 160 9.17 10.73 12.78
N LEU A 161 8.14 11.54 12.94
CA LEU A 161 7.15 11.39 14.02
C LEU A 161 6.29 10.12 13.88
N GLN A 162 5.97 9.73 12.65
CA GLN A 162 5.19 8.53 12.32
C GLN A 162 5.98 7.24 12.58
N SER A 163 7.31 7.31 12.44
CA SER A 163 8.23 6.19 12.60
C SER A 163 8.60 5.88 14.05
N LEU A 164 8.44 6.84 14.97
CA LEU A 164 8.82 6.68 16.38
C LEU A 164 8.02 5.54 17.02
N CYS A 165 8.73 4.49 17.44
CA CYS A 165 8.17 3.27 18.05
C CYS A 165 6.98 2.70 17.23
N ASN A 166 7.09 2.73 15.90
CA ASN A 166 6.08 2.22 15.00
C ASN A 166 6.56 0.93 14.32
N PRO A 167 6.18 -0.26 14.83
CA PRO A 167 6.55 -1.54 14.23
C PRO A 167 5.83 -1.82 12.90
N PHE A 168 4.83 -1.00 12.53
CA PHE A 168 4.05 -1.17 11.31
C PHE A 168 4.58 -0.35 10.13
N VAL A 169 5.75 0.28 10.26
CA VAL A 169 6.45 0.86 9.11
C VAL A 169 7.20 -0.25 8.38
N PHE A 170 6.70 -0.59 7.20
CA PHE A 170 7.31 -1.58 6.32
C PHE A 170 8.22 -0.89 5.31
N ARG A 171 9.48 -1.32 5.21
CA ARG A 171 10.43 -0.80 4.21
C ARG A 171 10.54 -1.76 3.03
N CYS A 172 10.20 -1.27 1.85
CA CYS A 172 10.40 -1.96 0.59
C CYS A 172 11.86 -1.87 0.14
N ILE A 173 12.29 -2.83 -0.68
CA ILE A 173 13.68 -2.91 -1.16
C ILE A 173 14.11 -1.72 -2.03
N ASP A 174 13.15 -1.03 -2.63
CA ASP A 174 13.36 0.21 -3.40
C ASP A 174 13.42 1.47 -2.53
N GLY A 175 13.36 1.33 -1.20
CA GLY A 175 13.42 2.45 -0.26
C GLY A 175 12.08 3.11 0.00
N ILE A 176 10.99 2.66 -0.64
CA ILE A 176 9.62 3.09 -0.31
C ILE A 176 9.26 2.59 1.09
N LEU A 177 8.59 3.43 1.86
CA LEU A 177 8.10 3.08 3.20
C LEU A 177 6.57 3.03 3.19
N ILE A 178 5.99 2.04 3.88
CA ILE A 178 4.54 1.91 4.02
C ILE A 178 4.20 1.90 5.51
N ASP A 179 3.50 2.93 5.99
CA ASP A 179 3.03 3.01 7.37
C ASP A 179 1.63 2.40 7.50
N GLY A 180 1.59 1.14 7.94
CA GLY A 180 0.34 0.38 8.13
C GLY A 180 -0.29 0.53 9.51
N LYS A 181 0.14 1.49 10.34
CA LYS A 181 -0.41 1.67 11.69
C LYS A 181 -1.79 2.32 11.62
N ASP A 182 -2.79 1.58 12.08
CA ASP A 182 -4.21 1.95 12.06
C ASP A 182 -4.65 2.89 13.20
N LYS A 183 -3.70 3.42 13.98
CA LYS A 183 -3.93 4.23 15.20
C LYS A 183 -3.07 5.49 15.25
N GLY A 184 -3.50 6.45 16.06
CA GLY A 184 -2.72 7.65 16.38
C GLY A 184 -2.39 8.53 15.17
N ILE A 185 -1.18 9.07 15.15
CA ILE A 185 -0.70 10.00 14.11
C ILE A 185 -0.74 9.34 12.71
N SER A 186 -0.31 8.09 12.59
CA SER A 186 -0.34 7.34 11.32
C SER A 186 -1.73 7.29 10.69
N LYS A 187 -2.76 6.96 11.49
CA LYS A 187 -4.17 7.01 11.06
C LYS A 187 -4.59 8.40 10.58
N ILE A 188 -4.20 9.44 11.32
CA ILE A 188 -4.54 10.82 10.98
C ILE A 188 -3.89 11.21 9.65
N VAL A 189 -2.61 10.89 9.47
CA VAL A 189 -1.87 11.17 8.23
C VAL A 189 -2.51 10.46 7.06
N TYR A 190 -2.80 9.15 7.16
CA TYR A 190 -3.47 8.41 6.10
C TYR A 190 -4.81 9.04 5.69
N ARG A 191 -5.65 9.38 6.68
CA ARG A 191 -6.93 10.05 6.43
C ARG A 191 -6.75 11.42 5.79
N SER A 192 -5.73 12.17 6.20
CA SER A 192 -5.43 13.47 5.63
C SER A 192 -5.01 13.36 4.16
N CYS A 193 -4.12 12.42 3.82
CA CYS A 193 -3.75 12.13 2.44
C CYS A 193 -4.97 11.69 1.63
N SER A 194 -5.77 10.76 2.16
CA SER A 194 -7.01 10.29 1.53
C SER A 194 -8.00 11.41 1.21
N SER A 195 -8.16 12.36 2.13
CA SER A 195 -9.04 13.52 1.92
C SER A 195 -8.47 14.51 0.91
N ARG A 196 -7.15 14.75 0.94
CA ARG A 196 -6.46 15.64 -0.02
C ARG A 196 -6.52 15.09 -1.44
N ASP A 197 -6.35 13.78 -1.59
CA ASP A 197 -6.23 13.12 -2.89
C ASP A 197 -7.62 12.78 -3.49
N ARG A 198 -8.71 13.10 -2.78
CA ARG A 198 -10.10 12.89 -3.24
C ARG A 198 -10.45 13.85 -4.38
N LEU A 199 -11.15 13.35 -5.41
CA LEU A 199 -11.72 14.17 -6.48
C LEU A 199 -13.25 14.19 -6.33
N GLY A 200 -13.80 15.23 -5.68
CA GLY A 200 -15.24 15.34 -5.47
C GLY A 200 -15.81 14.15 -4.67
N ALA A 201 -16.76 13.42 -5.25
CA ALA A 201 -17.32 12.20 -4.65
C ALA A 201 -16.41 10.96 -4.78
N PHE A 202 -15.34 11.04 -5.58
CA PHE A 202 -14.48 9.91 -5.91
C PHE A 202 -13.31 9.77 -4.93
N THR A 203 -13.24 8.61 -4.27
CA THR A 203 -12.16 8.24 -3.35
C THR A 203 -11.14 7.35 -4.05
N PHE A 204 -9.86 7.72 -4.00
CA PHE A 204 -8.75 6.96 -4.63
C PHE A 204 -7.98 6.04 -3.67
N SER A 205 -8.33 6.10 -2.39
CA SER A 205 -7.69 5.34 -1.34
C SER A 205 -8.77 4.71 -0.47
N ASP A 206 -8.64 3.43 -0.17
CA ASP A 206 -9.53 2.74 0.76
C ASP A 206 -9.23 3.20 2.19
N THR A 207 -10.20 3.79 2.90
CA THR A 207 -10.04 4.15 4.34
C THR A 207 -10.62 3.10 5.28
N THR A 208 -11.31 2.09 4.74
CA THR A 208 -12.02 1.08 5.52
C THR A 208 -11.08 0.09 6.19
N TRP A 209 -9.83 -0.06 5.72
CA TRP A 209 -8.78 -0.83 6.42
C TRP A 209 -8.45 -0.29 7.82
N LEU A 210 -8.76 0.98 8.10
CA LEU A 210 -8.66 1.59 9.44
C LEU A 210 -9.81 1.18 10.38
N THR A 211 -10.73 0.33 9.92
CA THR A 211 -11.90 -0.16 10.65
C THR A 211 -11.83 -1.68 10.85
N ALA A 212 -12.80 -2.26 11.56
CA ALA A 212 -12.89 -3.71 11.79
C ALA A 212 -13.31 -4.53 10.54
N LYS A 213 -13.91 -3.89 9.53
CA LYS A 213 -14.42 -4.55 8.32
C LYS A 213 -13.98 -3.77 7.08
N PRO A 214 -12.85 -4.12 6.45
CA PRO A 214 -12.40 -3.46 5.24
C PRO A 214 -13.24 -3.89 4.03
N ASP A 215 -13.45 -2.96 3.09
CA ASP A 215 -14.05 -3.20 1.77
C ASP A 215 -13.08 -4.02 0.91
N ASN A 216 -11.76 -3.77 1.01
CA ASN A 216 -10.75 -4.69 0.49
C ASN A 216 -10.40 -5.77 1.54
N PRO A 217 -10.83 -7.02 1.38
CA PRO A 217 -10.61 -8.08 2.36
C PRO A 217 -9.13 -8.48 2.48
N LEU A 218 -8.29 -8.13 1.50
CA LEU A 218 -6.84 -8.34 1.57
C LEU A 218 -6.11 -7.28 2.42
N ALA A 219 -6.74 -6.15 2.78
CA ALA A 219 -6.10 -5.04 3.50
C ALA A 219 -5.84 -5.32 4.99
N VAL A 220 -5.13 -6.41 5.27
CA VAL A 220 -4.84 -6.95 6.61
C VAL A 220 -3.36 -7.32 6.79
N GLY A 221 -2.49 -6.99 5.83
CA GLY A 221 -1.08 -7.36 5.83
C GLY A 221 -0.29 -6.87 7.05
N GLN A 222 -0.71 -5.76 7.67
CA GLN A 222 -0.12 -5.24 8.91
C GLN A 222 -0.31 -6.18 10.12
N TYR A 223 -1.31 -7.06 10.09
CA TYR A 223 -1.54 -8.07 11.15
C TYR A 223 -0.96 -9.45 10.80
N VAL A 224 -0.58 -9.66 9.53
CA VAL A 224 0.23 -10.83 9.12
C VAL A 224 1.69 -10.60 9.48
N ASN A 225 2.15 -9.35 9.35
CA ASN A 225 3.49 -8.93 9.72
C ASN A 225 3.64 -8.87 11.25
N ASN A 226 3.68 -10.04 11.88
CA ASN A 226 4.01 -10.12 13.29
C ASN A 226 5.51 -9.89 13.44
N CYS A 227 5.91 -8.92 14.26
CA CYS A 227 7.31 -8.64 14.60
C CYS A 227 7.93 -9.76 15.48
N SER A 228 7.63 -11.02 15.19
CA SER A 228 8.34 -12.17 15.75
C SER A 228 9.56 -12.46 14.89
N ASN A 229 10.69 -12.82 15.52
CA ASN A 229 11.99 -13.06 14.90
C ASN A 229 12.04 -14.25 13.90
N GLY A 230 10.89 -14.68 13.36
CA GLY A 230 10.76 -15.73 12.37
C GLY A 230 10.54 -15.14 10.97
N THR A 231 11.30 -15.64 10.00
CA THR A 231 11.28 -15.23 8.61
C THR A 231 9.89 -15.40 7.99
N TRP A 232 9.18 -14.29 7.68
CA TRP A 232 7.96 -14.32 6.89
C TRP A 232 8.08 -13.45 5.65
N TYR A 233 7.77 -14.05 4.49
CA TYR A 233 7.85 -13.42 3.18
C TYR A 233 6.53 -12.73 2.84
N LEU A 234 6.40 -11.45 3.18
CA LEU A 234 5.32 -10.61 2.64
C LEU A 234 5.68 -10.16 1.21
N LEU A 235 4.81 -10.46 0.26
CA LEU A 235 4.89 -9.94 -1.10
C LEU A 235 4.58 -8.43 -1.06
N SER A 236 5.63 -7.61 -1.09
CA SER A 236 5.48 -6.22 -1.47
C SER A 236 5.51 -6.15 -3.00
N SER A 237 4.33 -6.11 -3.61
CA SER A 237 4.25 -5.74 -5.02
C SER A 237 4.56 -4.25 -5.13
N LYS A 238 5.56 -3.91 -5.96
CA LYS A 238 6.02 -2.54 -6.26
C LYS A 238 4.97 -1.64 -6.93
N LYS A 239 3.71 -2.08 -6.95
CA LYS A 239 2.56 -1.42 -7.57
C LYS A 239 1.35 -1.35 -6.62
N CYS A 240 1.58 -1.34 -5.31
CA CYS A 240 0.54 -0.94 -4.35
C CYS A 240 0.47 0.60 -4.23
N ILE A 241 0.40 1.28 -5.38
CA ILE A 241 -0.02 2.68 -5.49
C ILE A 241 -1.14 2.65 -6.53
N LEU A 242 -2.35 2.91 -6.05
CA LEU A 242 -3.60 2.99 -6.81
C LEU A 242 -3.98 1.72 -7.62
N ILE A 243 -4.81 0.88 -7.02
CA ILE A 243 -5.87 0.19 -7.78
C ILE A 243 -7.19 0.77 -7.27
N CYS A 244 -7.45 2.02 -7.66
CA CYS A 244 -8.77 2.34 -8.19
C CYS A 244 -8.68 2.08 -9.69
N ASP A 245 -9.72 1.45 -10.26
CA ASP A 245 -9.81 0.85 -11.61
C ASP A 245 -9.50 1.74 -12.85
N LEU A 246 -8.74 2.83 -12.74
CA LEU A 246 -8.31 3.66 -13.88
C LEU A 246 -7.14 3.06 -14.69
N CYS A 247 -6.44 2.04 -14.18
CA CYS A 247 -5.24 1.49 -14.82
C CYS A 247 -5.42 0.06 -15.38
N VAL A 248 -6.61 -0.26 -15.90
CA VAL A 248 -6.82 -1.48 -16.68
C VAL A 248 -6.95 -1.11 -18.16
N ASN A 249 -5.87 -0.59 -18.76
CA ASN A 249 -5.54 -0.81 -20.18
C ASN A 249 -4.19 -0.18 -20.54
N ASN A 250 -3.40 -0.93 -21.30
CA ASN A 250 -2.07 -0.59 -21.80
C ASN A 250 -2.05 0.57 -22.83
N GLU A 251 -3.17 1.27 -23.06
CA GLU A 251 -3.30 2.35 -24.04
C GLU A 251 -3.30 3.76 -23.41
N LEU A 252 -3.60 3.90 -22.12
CA LEU A 252 -3.54 5.21 -21.43
C LEU A 252 -2.14 5.57 -20.91
N LEU A 253 -1.15 4.67 -21.04
CA LEU A 253 0.27 4.97 -20.83
C LEU A 253 0.88 5.85 -21.93
N GLY A 254 0.13 6.11 -23.02
CA GLY A 254 0.60 6.91 -24.16
C GLY A 254 0.66 8.41 -23.94
N GLN A 255 0.16 8.96 -22.82
CA GLN A 255 0.12 10.44 -22.62
C GLN A 255 0.57 10.96 -21.26
N VAL A 256 0.99 10.10 -20.31
CA VAL A 256 1.78 10.58 -19.17
C VAL A 256 3.25 10.40 -19.54
N THR A 257 3.76 11.38 -20.30
CA THR A 257 5.19 11.55 -20.52
C THR A 257 5.85 11.76 -19.16
N ILE A 258 6.36 10.69 -18.56
CA ILE A 258 7.36 10.79 -17.50
C ILE A 258 8.53 11.52 -18.16
N LYS A 259 8.70 12.80 -17.84
CA LYS A 259 9.94 13.52 -18.13
C LYS A 259 11.04 12.78 -17.40
N HIS A 260 11.68 11.84 -18.09
CA HIS A 260 13.01 11.38 -17.76
C HIS A 260 13.88 12.63 -17.74
N ASN A 261 14.21 13.10 -16.55
CA ASN A 261 15.28 14.07 -16.40
C ASN A 261 16.57 13.28 -16.67
N PRO A 262 17.30 13.51 -17.78
CA PRO A 262 18.55 12.83 -18.01
C PRO A 262 19.55 13.35 -16.97
N VAL A 263 19.81 12.55 -15.94
CA VAL A 263 20.98 12.75 -15.09
C VAL A 263 22.20 12.56 -15.99
N SER A 264 22.77 13.69 -16.39
CA SER A 264 24.07 13.80 -17.04
C SER A 264 25.12 13.05 -16.21
N LYS A 265 25.43 11.81 -16.60
CA LYS A 265 26.70 11.18 -16.29
C LYS A 265 27.77 11.84 -17.17
N LYS A 266 28.46 12.84 -16.66
CA LYS A 266 29.81 13.19 -17.15
C LYS A 266 30.83 12.41 -16.36
N VAL A 267 31.17 11.23 -16.87
CA VAL A 267 32.46 10.57 -16.60
C VAL A 267 33.04 10.25 -17.97
N GLY A 268 34.18 10.85 -18.27
CA GLY A 268 34.88 10.73 -19.56
C GLY A 268 36.09 11.66 -19.57
N THR A 269 37.16 11.30 -18.86
CA THR A 269 38.40 10.76 -19.46
C THR A 269 39.05 11.76 -20.41
N VAL A 270 39.96 12.59 -19.87
CA VAL A 270 40.90 13.37 -20.67
C VAL A 270 41.99 12.42 -21.17
N CYS A 271 41.98 12.11 -22.46
CA CYS A 271 43.11 11.47 -23.14
C CYS A 271 43.45 12.25 -24.42
N LYS A 272 44.71 12.72 -24.48
CA LYS A 272 45.33 13.43 -25.61
C LYS A 272 45.47 12.53 -26.84
N LYS A 273 45.20 13.09 -28.04
CA LYS A 273 45.89 12.82 -29.33
C LYS A 273 45.41 13.88 -30.34
N LYS A 274 46.24 14.87 -30.74
CA LYS A 274 47.14 14.91 -31.91
C LYS A 274 46.50 14.45 -33.24
N ASN A 275 46.28 15.42 -34.16
CA ASN A 275 46.67 15.47 -35.59
C ASN A 275 45.65 16.31 -36.39
N GLN A 276 46.06 17.46 -36.96
CA GLN A 276 46.63 17.69 -38.30
C GLN A 276 45.56 17.96 -39.40
N ASN A 277 45.90 18.97 -40.20
CA ASN A 277 45.41 19.41 -41.52
C ASN A 277 44.30 20.48 -41.53
N ARG A 278 44.55 21.74 -41.95
CA ARG A 278 45.01 22.36 -43.23
C ARG A 278 43.87 22.58 -44.24
N LYS A 279 43.85 23.82 -44.77
CA LYS A 279 43.13 24.37 -45.95
C LYS A 279 41.69 24.81 -45.62
N GLN A 280 41.23 26.02 -45.93
CA GLN A 280 41.69 27.09 -46.82
C GLN A 280 41.25 28.43 -46.21
#